data_AF-A0A835YNT4-F1
#
_entry.id   AF-A0A835YNT4-F1
#
_cell.length_a   1.000
_cell.length_b   1.000
_cell.length_c   1.000
_cell.angle_alpha   90.00
_cell.angle_beta   90.00
_cell.angle_gamma   90.00
#
_symmetry.space_group_name_H-M   'P 1'
#
loop_
_entity.id
_entity.type
_entity.pdbx_description
1 polymer ?
#
loop_
_entity_poly.entity_id
_entity_poly.type
_entity_poly.pdbx_seq_one_letter_code
_entity_poly.pdbx_strand_id
1 'polypeptide(L)'
;MVLEWANDAFRLYWTGVQDALNVYWPAYYAIKSEKIRKASSRCIVLNGVLFIGSIVLLHSGLLPLLHKAGGLVLGARGDVASAAHTVVEAAVGALYQAFWITPLYLISLLMNTIWYSRIADAAFELHHGVKVAVGVDVTIKEGMYRALVLVFYVLESVVAYQALPVVGPLVSTVLVCWMNALYSFESVWTMQGLDLQKRLLLIERHWPYFMGFGTPVALVSSFWSTFIGLGVFAVCFPACLIQATCSTFGRPDTVDEEVTGLPAPRLPIFRLSTRCSDAVLRGVNDVVSAKKRR
;
A
#
# COMPACT_ATOMS: atom_id res chain seq x y z
N MET A 1 -16.58 28.24 -14.97
CA MET A 1 -15.94 28.04 -13.65
C MET A 1 -16.11 26.62 -13.10
N VAL A 2 -17.29 26.17 -12.61
CA VAL A 2 -17.43 24.80 -12.03
C VAL A 2 -17.20 23.69 -13.05
N LEU A 3 -17.72 23.85 -14.28
CA LEU A 3 -17.58 22.86 -15.34
C LEU A 3 -16.13 22.77 -15.87
N GLU A 4 -15.43 23.91 -15.96
CA GLU A 4 -14.02 23.98 -16.36
C GLU A 4 -13.15 23.27 -15.33
N TRP A 5 -13.36 23.57 -14.04
CA TRP A 5 -12.68 22.88 -12.95
C TRP A 5 -12.90 21.36 -12.97
N ALA A 6 -14.15 20.92 -13.16
CA ALA A 6 -14.47 19.49 -13.21
C ALA A 6 -13.79 18.81 -14.40
N ASN A 7 -13.72 19.48 -15.55
CA ASN A 7 -13.01 18.99 -16.72
C ASN A 7 -11.50 18.89 -16.47
N ASP A 8 -10.90 19.87 -15.80
CA ASP A 8 -9.47 19.85 -15.47
C ASP A 8 -9.13 18.76 -14.46
N ALA A 9 -9.96 18.61 -13.42
CA ALA A 9 -9.82 17.52 -12.45
C ALA A 9 -9.95 16.14 -13.12
N PHE A 10 -10.89 15.99 -14.04
CA PHE A 10 -11.06 14.75 -14.81
C PHE A 10 -9.85 14.47 -15.72
N ARG A 11 -9.30 15.49 -16.38
CA ARG A 11 -8.07 15.36 -17.20
C ARG A 11 -6.90 14.92 -16.33
N LEU A 12 -6.67 15.55 -15.19
CA LEU A 12 -5.61 15.18 -14.25
C LEU A 12 -5.77 13.74 -13.75
N TYR A 13 -7.00 13.37 -13.37
CA TYR A 13 -7.31 11.99 -13.00
C TYR A 13 -6.93 11.02 -14.11
N TRP A 14 -7.32 11.31 -15.35
CA TRP A 14 -7.02 10.43 -16.48
C TRP A 14 -5.52 10.37 -16.78
N THR A 15 -4.78 11.48 -16.67
CA THR A 15 -3.32 11.48 -16.78
C THR A 15 -2.68 10.57 -15.73
N GLY A 16 -3.18 10.61 -14.48
CA GLY A 16 -2.73 9.70 -13.43
C GLY A 16 -2.99 8.23 -13.76
N VAL A 17 -4.19 7.91 -14.27
CA VAL A 17 -4.51 6.54 -14.74
C VAL A 17 -3.58 6.10 -15.87
N GLN A 18 -3.31 6.97 -16.84
CA GLN A 18 -2.42 6.67 -17.96
C GLN A 18 -0.99 6.39 -17.49
N ASP A 19 -0.45 7.19 -16.57
CA ASP A 19 0.87 6.98 -16.00
C ASP A 19 0.96 5.65 -15.23
N ALA A 20 -0.08 5.31 -14.46
CA ALA A 20 -0.16 4.05 -13.72
C ALA A 20 -0.40 2.82 -14.62
N LEU A 21 -0.91 2.99 -15.83
CA LEU A 21 -1.06 1.91 -16.81
C LEU A 21 0.06 1.86 -17.84
N ASN A 22 1.02 2.79 -17.78
CA ASN A 22 2.15 2.81 -18.69
C ASN A 22 3.14 1.68 -18.35
N VAL A 23 2.95 0.52 -18.98
CA VAL A 23 3.77 -0.68 -18.77
C VAL A 23 5.13 -0.62 -19.50
N TYR A 24 5.34 0.37 -20.37
CA TYR A 24 6.58 0.52 -21.12
C TYR A 24 7.79 0.66 -20.18
N TRP A 25 7.71 1.56 -19.18
CA TRP A 25 8.82 1.80 -18.26
C TRP A 25 9.17 0.59 -17.39
N PRO A 26 8.19 -0.07 -16.70
CA PRO A 26 8.46 -1.32 -16.00
C PRO A 26 9.13 -2.38 -16.88
N ALA A 27 8.63 -2.59 -18.10
CA ALA A 27 9.18 -3.58 -19.02
C ALA A 27 10.60 -3.21 -19.48
N TYR A 28 10.81 -1.97 -19.89
CA TYR A 28 12.11 -1.45 -20.32
C TYR A 28 13.18 -1.62 -19.23
N TYR A 29 12.87 -1.22 -17.99
CA TYR A 29 13.81 -1.31 -16.88
C TYR A 29 14.02 -2.73 -16.36
N ALA A 30 13.00 -3.60 -16.42
CA ALA A 30 13.17 -5.02 -16.12
C ALA A 30 14.11 -5.71 -17.12
N ILE A 31 14.15 -5.28 -18.38
CA ILE A 31 15.09 -5.80 -19.37
C ILE A 31 16.49 -5.22 -19.14
N LYS A 32 16.57 -3.88 -18.97
CA LYS A 32 17.83 -3.13 -18.87
C LYS A 32 18.61 -3.39 -17.58
N SER A 33 17.93 -3.58 -16.46
CA SER A 33 18.56 -3.67 -15.14
C SER A 33 18.38 -5.05 -14.52
N GLU A 34 19.50 -5.77 -14.38
CA GLU A 34 19.51 -7.06 -13.68
C GLU A 34 19.06 -6.92 -12.21
N LYS A 35 19.37 -5.78 -11.57
CA LYS A 35 18.94 -5.49 -10.19
C LYS A 35 17.41 -5.48 -10.10
N ILE A 36 16.75 -4.72 -10.98
CA ILE A 36 15.29 -4.62 -11.05
C ILE A 36 14.71 -5.98 -11.42
N ARG A 37 15.24 -6.64 -12.45
CA ARG A 37 14.76 -7.96 -12.90
C ARG A 37 14.75 -8.99 -11.79
N LYS A 38 15.87 -9.14 -11.06
CA LYS A 38 16.01 -10.12 -9.98
C LYS A 38 15.11 -9.78 -8.78
N ALA A 39 14.99 -8.50 -8.43
CA ALA A 39 14.14 -8.08 -7.33
C ALA A 39 12.65 -8.30 -7.66
N SER A 40 12.21 -7.86 -8.84
CA SER A 40 10.83 -8.06 -9.29
C SER A 40 10.48 -9.55 -9.45
N SER A 41 11.37 -10.36 -10.02
CA SER A 41 11.10 -11.80 -10.17
C SER A 41 10.98 -12.50 -8.82
N ARG A 42 11.86 -12.19 -7.86
CA ARG A 42 11.77 -12.74 -6.49
C ARG A 42 10.49 -12.31 -5.79
N CYS A 43 10.07 -11.05 -5.99
CA CYS A 43 8.80 -10.55 -5.47
C CYS A 43 7.61 -11.33 -6.05
N ILE A 44 7.55 -11.49 -7.37
CA ILE A 44 6.47 -12.24 -8.05
C ILE A 44 6.46 -13.69 -7.59
N VAL A 45 7.62 -14.35 -7.57
CA VAL A 45 7.72 -15.77 -7.17
C VAL A 45 7.34 -15.95 -5.72
N LEU A 46 7.87 -15.14 -4.78
CA LEU A 46 7.56 -15.28 -3.37
C LEU A 46 6.06 -15.11 -3.13
N ASN A 47 5.49 -14.01 -3.63
CA ASN A 47 4.08 -13.72 -3.43
C ASN A 47 3.19 -14.76 -4.14
N GLY A 48 3.46 -15.07 -5.41
CA GLY A 48 2.71 -16.09 -6.15
C GLY A 48 2.73 -17.47 -5.47
N VAL A 49 3.93 -17.95 -5.07
CA VAL A 49 4.08 -19.24 -4.37
C VAL A 49 3.40 -19.19 -3.00
N LEU A 50 3.52 -18.09 -2.26
CA LEU A 50 2.89 -17.94 -0.94
C LEU A 50 1.36 -18.03 -1.06
N PHE A 51 0.73 -17.27 -1.97
CA PHE A 51 -0.73 -17.26 -2.10
C PHE A 51 -1.27 -18.57 -2.68
N ILE A 52 -0.74 -19.01 -3.84
CA ILE A 52 -1.21 -20.22 -4.51
C ILE A 52 -0.91 -21.45 -3.63
N GLY A 53 0.30 -21.53 -3.08
CA GLY A 53 0.71 -22.62 -2.19
C GLY A 53 -0.14 -22.70 -0.93
N SER A 54 -0.49 -21.55 -0.34
CA SER A 54 -1.37 -21.52 0.84
C SER A 54 -2.79 -21.98 0.51
N ILE A 55 -3.37 -21.50 -0.60
CA ILE A 55 -4.70 -21.93 -1.06
C ILE A 55 -4.73 -23.44 -1.31
N VAL A 56 -3.74 -23.97 -2.02
CA VAL A 56 -3.64 -25.41 -2.33
C VAL A 56 -3.45 -26.22 -1.05
N LEU A 57 -2.59 -25.79 -0.13
CA LEU A 57 -2.35 -26.50 1.13
C LEU A 57 -3.64 -26.59 1.97
N LEU A 58 -4.41 -25.51 2.04
CA LEU A 58 -5.66 -25.49 2.79
C LEU A 58 -6.74 -26.37 2.13
N HIS A 59 -7.05 -26.11 0.85
CA HIS A 59 -8.19 -26.73 0.17
C HIS A 59 -7.93 -28.16 -0.31
N SER A 60 -6.71 -28.45 -0.77
CA SER A 60 -6.36 -29.76 -1.31
C SER A 60 -5.63 -30.66 -0.29
N GLY A 61 -5.05 -30.06 0.75
CA GLY A 61 -4.33 -30.77 1.80
C GLY A 61 -5.14 -30.89 3.10
N LEU A 62 -5.25 -29.77 3.82
CA LEU A 62 -5.72 -29.75 5.22
C LEU A 62 -7.21 -30.08 5.37
N LEU A 63 -8.09 -29.45 4.58
CA LEU A 63 -9.54 -29.68 4.65
C LEU A 63 -9.93 -31.13 4.27
N PRO A 64 -9.41 -31.73 3.18
CA PRO A 64 -9.73 -33.12 2.84
C PRO A 64 -9.26 -34.12 3.90
N LEU A 65 -8.08 -33.90 4.50
CA LEU A 65 -7.59 -34.73 5.59
C LEU A 65 -8.49 -34.63 6.83
N LEU A 66 -8.95 -33.41 7.15
CA LEU A 66 -9.87 -33.16 8.24
C LEU A 66 -11.22 -33.87 8.02
N HIS A 67 -11.78 -33.77 6.82
CA HIS A 67 -13.03 -34.46 6.47
C HIS A 67 -12.90 -35.98 6.56
N LYS A 68 -11.79 -36.55 6.08
CA LYS A 68 -11.53 -37.99 6.20
C LYS A 68 -11.37 -38.43 7.65
N ALA A 69 -10.62 -37.69 8.46
CA ALA A 69 -10.40 -37.98 9.87
C ALA A 69 -11.70 -37.85 10.67
N GLY A 70 -12.47 -36.79 10.45
CA GLY A 70 -13.77 -36.59 11.11
C GLY A 70 -14.78 -37.66 10.71
N GLY A 71 -14.85 -38.06 9.44
CA GLY A 71 -15.69 -39.18 9.01
C GLY A 71 -15.33 -40.52 9.66
N LEU A 72 -14.05 -40.72 9.99
CA LEU A 72 -13.54 -41.93 10.63
C LEU A 72 -13.73 -41.93 12.16
N VAL A 73 -13.65 -40.76 12.80
CA VAL A 73 -13.74 -40.61 14.27
C VAL A 73 -15.18 -40.35 14.74
N LEU A 74 -15.94 -39.53 14.02
CA LEU A 74 -17.25 -39.10 14.48
C LEU A 74 -18.36 -40.07 14.12
N GLY A 75 -18.28 -40.81 13.00
CA GLY A 75 -19.17 -41.94 12.62
C GLY A 75 -20.70 -41.72 12.69
N ALA A 76 -21.16 -40.57 13.17
CA ALA A 76 -22.49 -40.36 13.69
C ALA A 76 -23.21 -39.37 12.79
N ARG A 77 -24.27 -39.87 12.15
CA ARG A 77 -25.25 -39.01 11.48
C ARG A 77 -26.10 -38.32 12.55
N GLY A 78 -26.10 -36.99 12.55
CA GLY A 78 -26.94 -36.16 13.42
C GLY A 78 -26.41 -34.73 13.56
N ASP A 79 -27.24 -33.83 14.08
CA ASP A 79 -26.96 -32.38 14.15
C ASP A 79 -25.73 -32.03 14.99
N VAL A 80 -25.41 -32.85 16.00
CA VAL A 80 -24.25 -32.68 16.88
C VAL A 80 -22.94 -32.94 16.13
N ALA A 81 -22.91 -33.91 15.21
CA ALA A 81 -21.73 -34.19 14.40
C ALA A 81 -21.46 -33.06 13.40
N SER A 82 -22.51 -32.50 12.78
CA SER A 82 -22.36 -31.31 11.93
C SER A 82 -21.84 -30.10 12.71
N ALA A 83 -22.36 -29.85 13.92
CA ALA A 83 -21.88 -28.75 14.75
C ALA A 83 -20.40 -28.95 15.16
N ALA A 84 -20.01 -30.15 15.55
CA ALA A 84 -18.62 -30.48 15.87
C ALA A 84 -17.70 -30.30 14.66
N HIS A 85 -18.14 -30.73 13.47
CA HIS A 85 -17.40 -30.52 12.23
C HIS A 85 -17.16 -29.04 11.92
N THR A 86 -18.20 -28.19 12.05
CA THR A 86 -18.06 -26.74 11.84
C THR A 86 -17.09 -26.09 12.84
N VAL A 87 -17.17 -26.46 14.11
CA VAL A 87 -16.26 -25.94 15.15
C VAL A 87 -14.81 -26.35 14.87
N VAL A 88 -14.59 -27.61 14.50
CA VAL A 88 -13.26 -28.12 14.17
C VAL A 88 -12.71 -27.44 12.92
N GLU A 89 -13.51 -27.26 11.88
CA GLU A 89 -13.10 -26.54 10.66
C GLU A 89 -12.74 -25.07 10.96
N ALA A 90 -13.54 -24.39 11.78
CA ALA A 90 -13.25 -23.03 12.23
C ALA A 90 -11.94 -22.96 13.05
N ALA A 91 -11.72 -23.91 13.96
CA ALA A 91 -10.50 -23.98 14.77
C ALA A 91 -9.26 -24.24 13.90
N VAL A 92 -9.35 -25.19 12.96
CA VAL A 92 -8.28 -25.48 11.99
C VAL A 92 -8.00 -24.25 11.11
N GLY A 93 -9.04 -23.56 10.64
CA GLY A 93 -8.91 -22.32 9.90
C GLY A 93 -8.21 -21.22 10.70
N ALA A 94 -8.57 -21.04 11.98
CA ALA A 94 -7.94 -20.06 12.87
C ALA A 94 -6.46 -20.38 13.14
N LEU A 95 -6.13 -21.64 13.42
CA LEU A 95 -4.74 -22.09 13.60
C LEU A 95 -3.92 -21.93 12.32
N TYR A 96 -4.52 -22.24 11.16
CA TYR A 96 -3.90 -22.03 9.86
C TYR A 96 -3.61 -20.54 9.59
N GLN A 97 -4.55 -19.66 9.91
CA GLN A 97 -4.34 -18.21 9.80
C GLN A 97 -3.23 -17.73 10.74
N ALA A 98 -3.24 -18.16 12.01
CA ALA A 98 -2.30 -17.69 13.02
C ALA A 98 -0.86 -18.21 12.83
N PHE A 99 -0.70 -19.48 12.49
CA PHE A 99 0.62 -20.14 12.49
C PHE A 99 1.21 -20.39 11.09
N TRP A 100 0.40 -20.30 10.03
CA TRP A 100 0.89 -20.47 8.66
C TRP A 100 0.81 -19.16 7.87
N ILE A 101 -0.39 -18.62 7.70
CA ILE A 101 -0.62 -17.45 6.85
C ILE A 101 0.08 -16.21 7.42
N THR A 102 -0.14 -15.91 8.70
CA THR A 102 0.39 -14.68 9.33
C THR A 102 1.93 -14.65 9.31
N PRO A 103 2.66 -15.70 9.73
CA PRO A 103 4.12 -15.69 9.68
C PRO A 103 4.66 -15.59 8.25
N LEU A 104 4.08 -16.31 7.29
CA LEU A 104 4.48 -16.22 5.89
C LEU A 104 4.26 -14.81 5.32
N TYR A 105 3.13 -14.18 5.67
CA TYR A 105 2.86 -12.81 5.27
C TYR A 105 3.88 -11.83 5.85
N LEU A 106 4.25 -11.96 7.13
CA LEU A 106 5.29 -11.12 7.74
C LEU A 106 6.65 -11.29 7.05
N ILE A 107 7.02 -12.52 6.70
CA ILE A 107 8.24 -12.79 5.93
C ILE A 107 8.15 -12.12 4.54
N SER A 108 7.01 -12.24 3.86
CA SER A 108 6.79 -11.58 2.57
C SER A 108 6.90 -10.06 2.68
N LEU A 109 6.28 -9.45 3.69
CA LEU A 109 6.33 -8.02 3.94
C LEU A 109 7.78 -7.51 4.12
N LEU A 110 8.59 -8.24 4.89
CA LEU A 110 10.01 -7.91 5.12
C LEU A 110 10.82 -8.03 3.81
N MET A 111 10.63 -9.12 3.06
CA MET A 111 11.33 -9.33 1.80
C MET A 111 10.94 -8.30 0.74
N ASN A 112 9.64 -8.03 0.63
CA ASN A 112 9.09 -7.02 -0.27
C ASN A 112 9.68 -5.64 0.04
N THR A 113 9.80 -5.25 1.31
CA THR A 113 10.43 -3.97 1.69
C THR A 113 11.86 -3.84 1.14
N ILE A 114 12.66 -4.90 1.26
CA ILE A 114 14.05 -4.92 0.75
C ILE A 114 14.06 -4.86 -0.78
N TRP A 115 13.20 -5.61 -1.46
CA TRP A 115 13.17 -5.65 -2.92
C TRP A 115 12.61 -4.36 -3.52
N TYR A 116 11.59 -3.76 -2.91
CA TYR A 116 11.00 -2.48 -3.31
C TYR A 116 12.02 -1.34 -3.24
N SER A 117 12.76 -1.24 -2.14
CA SER A 117 13.85 -0.25 -2.02
C SER A 117 14.86 -0.42 -3.16
N ARG A 118 15.31 -1.65 -3.45
CA ARG A 118 16.26 -1.90 -4.54
C ARG A 118 15.71 -1.55 -5.93
N ILE A 119 14.43 -1.81 -6.17
CA ILE A 119 13.76 -1.49 -7.44
C ILE A 119 13.67 0.03 -7.60
N ALA A 120 13.19 0.72 -6.57
CA ALA A 120 13.07 2.17 -6.57
C ALA A 120 14.44 2.85 -6.76
N ASP A 121 15.44 2.43 -6.00
CA ASP A 121 16.81 2.93 -6.09
C ASP A 121 17.38 2.80 -7.51
N ALA A 122 17.25 1.61 -8.10
CA ALA A 122 17.76 1.34 -9.43
C ALA A 122 16.97 2.06 -10.53
N ALA A 123 15.64 2.19 -10.37
CA ALA A 123 14.81 2.93 -11.32
C ALA A 123 15.16 4.42 -11.30
N PHE A 124 15.35 4.98 -10.11
CA PHE A 124 15.75 6.38 -9.93
C PHE A 124 17.13 6.66 -10.52
N GLU A 125 18.13 5.83 -10.21
CA GLU A 125 19.48 5.97 -10.77
C GLU A 125 19.50 5.92 -12.30
N LEU A 126 18.62 5.11 -12.91
CA LEU A 126 18.54 4.96 -14.36
C LEU A 126 17.70 6.04 -15.05
N HIS A 127 16.84 6.75 -14.33
CA HIS A 127 15.93 7.75 -14.90
C HIS A 127 16.35 9.18 -14.57
N HIS A 128 16.74 9.44 -13.32
CA HIS A 128 17.09 10.78 -12.79
C HIS A 128 18.57 10.91 -12.43
N GLY A 129 19.28 9.81 -12.20
CA GLY A 129 20.70 9.82 -11.87
C GLY A 129 20.96 9.93 -10.37
N VAL A 130 21.53 11.06 -9.91
CA VAL A 130 22.09 11.19 -8.56
C VAL A 130 21.00 11.49 -7.53
N LYS A 131 21.05 10.79 -6.39
CA LYS A 131 20.15 10.98 -5.25
C LYS A 131 20.62 12.14 -4.39
N VAL A 132 19.68 12.89 -3.82
CA VAL A 132 19.95 13.92 -2.82
C VAL A 132 20.30 13.25 -1.49
N ALA A 133 21.45 13.60 -0.91
CA ALA A 133 21.86 13.08 0.39
C ALA A 133 21.08 13.77 1.51
N VAL A 134 20.37 12.99 2.32
CA VAL A 134 19.62 13.46 3.49
C VAL A 134 20.25 12.87 4.75
N GLY A 135 20.32 13.66 5.82
CA GLY A 135 20.87 13.23 7.11
C GLY A 135 20.13 12.03 7.70
N VAL A 136 20.87 11.12 8.35
CA VAL A 136 20.30 9.90 8.94
C VAL A 136 19.29 10.22 10.05
N ASP A 137 19.56 11.23 10.87
CA ASP A 137 18.67 11.66 11.95
C ASP A 137 17.35 12.25 11.42
N VAL A 138 17.43 13.02 10.33
CA VAL A 138 16.26 13.54 9.62
C VAL A 138 15.44 12.39 9.05
N THR A 139 16.10 11.42 8.41
CA THR A 139 15.46 10.24 7.82
C THR A 139 14.72 9.40 8.86
N ILE A 140 15.32 9.17 10.04
CA ILE A 140 14.69 8.41 11.12
C ILE A 140 13.46 9.14 11.66
N LYS A 141 13.60 10.44 11.98
CA LYS A 141 12.49 11.25 12.51
C LYS A 141 11.34 11.33 11.52
N GLU A 142 11.63 11.59 10.26
CA GLU A 142 10.64 11.65 9.20
C GLU A 142 9.95 10.28 9.00
N GLY A 143 10.72 9.20 8.99
CA GLY A 143 10.20 7.84 8.87
C GLY A 143 9.22 7.47 10.00
N MET A 144 9.56 7.81 11.25
CA MET A 144 8.67 7.60 12.40
C MET A 144 7.38 8.41 12.31
N TYR A 145 7.48 9.69 11.96
CA TYR A 145 6.32 10.56 11.85
C TYR A 145 5.42 10.15 10.68
N ARG A 146 6.01 9.78 9.54
CA ARG A 146 5.30 9.22 8.40
C ARG A 146 4.56 7.92 8.75
N ALA A 147 5.21 7.01 9.49
CA ALA A 147 4.55 5.79 9.94
C ALA A 147 3.31 6.08 10.79
N LEU A 148 3.38 7.06 11.70
CA LEU A 148 2.22 7.52 12.49
C LEU A 148 1.09 8.04 11.60
N VAL A 149 1.41 8.95 10.66
CA VAL A 149 0.43 9.52 9.73
C VAL A 149 -0.25 8.41 8.93
N LEU A 150 0.51 7.45 8.41
CA LEU A 150 -0.01 6.33 7.62
C LEU A 150 -0.88 5.39 8.46
N VAL A 151 -0.51 5.10 9.70
CA VAL A 151 -1.33 4.28 10.61
C VAL A 151 -2.68 4.95 10.85
N PHE A 152 -2.71 6.24 11.19
CA PHE A 152 -3.98 6.94 11.37
C PHE A 152 -4.78 7.04 10.07
N TYR A 153 -4.11 7.25 8.93
CA TYR A 153 -4.78 7.29 7.63
C TYR A 153 -5.41 5.94 7.24
N VAL A 154 -4.77 4.82 7.57
CA VAL A 154 -5.36 3.48 7.41
C VAL A 154 -6.57 3.30 8.32
N LEU A 155 -6.50 3.76 9.58
CA LEU A 155 -7.65 3.71 10.48
C LEU A 155 -8.82 4.53 9.94
N GLU A 156 -8.55 5.70 9.36
CA GLU A 156 -9.55 6.55 8.73
C GLU A 156 -10.27 5.84 7.57
N SER A 157 -9.54 5.11 6.72
CA SER A 157 -10.16 4.36 5.62
C SER A 157 -11.02 3.20 6.12
N VAL A 158 -10.57 2.48 7.14
CA VAL A 158 -11.34 1.41 7.79
C VAL A 158 -12.61 1.95 8.45
N VAL A 159 -12.51 3.08 9.15
CA VAL A 159 -13.67 3.75 9.76
C VAL A 159 -14.64 4.24 8.69
N ALA A 160 -14.14 4.84 7.60
CA ALA A 160 -14.98 5.28 6.49
C ALA A 160 -15.77 4.11 5.88
N TYR A 161 -15.13 2.94 5.72
CA TYR A 161 -15.78 1.73 5.22
C TYR A 161 -16.93 1.25 6.13
N GLN A 162 -16.71 1.25 7.46
CA GLN A 162 -17.66 0.69 8.43
C GLN A 162 -18.77 1.67 8.84
N ALA A 163 -18.48 2.97 8.90
CA ALA A 163 -19.39 3.97 9.45
C ALA A 163 -20.48 4.44 8.46
N LEU A 164 -20.28 4.23 7.16
CA LEU A 164 -21.15 4.75 6.10
C LEU A 164 -21.72 3.58 5.26
N PRO A 165 -22.96 3.10 5.52
CA PRO A 165 -23.49 1.86 4.93
C PRO A 165 -23.55 1.83 3.39
N VAL A 166 -23.73 3.00 2.75
CA VAL A 166 -23.90 3.10 1.29
C VAL A 166 -22.66 3.69 0.62
N VAL A 167 -22.12 4.78 1.16
CA VAL A 167 -21.00 5.52 0.54
C VAL A 167 -19.63 5.12 1.08
N GLY A 168 -19.58 4.39 2.20
CA GLY A 168 -18.35 4.02 2.90
C GLY A 168 -17.35 3.23 2.04
N PRO A 169 -17.78 2.18 1.33
CA PRO A 169 -16.90 1.44 0.42
C PRO A 169 -16.25 2.35 -0.62
N LEU A 170 -17.03 3.23 -1.26
CA LEU A 170 -16.51 4.17 -2.25
C LEU A 170 -15.48 5.12 -1.64
N VAL A 171 -15.80 5.74 -0.50
CA VAL A 171 -14.89 6.66 0.20
C VAL A 171 -13.60 5.95 0.60
N SER A 172 -13.70 4.74 1.17
CA SER A 172 -12.55 3.92 1.53
C SER A 172 -11.69 3.58 0.32
N THR A 173 -12.28 3.23 -0.83
CA THR A 173 -11.52 2.97 -2.07
C THR A 173 -10.77 4.22 -2.53
N VAL A 174 -11.41 5.40 -2.50
CA VAL A 174 -10.74 6.66 -2.85
C VAL A 174 -9.56 6.95 -1.92
N LEU A 175 -9.72 6.74 -0.60
CA LEU A 175 -8.64 6.90 0.37
C LEU A 175 -7.48 5.94 0.08
N VAL A 176 -7.79 4.68 -0.28
CA VAL A 176 -6.79 3.68 -0.68
C VAL A 176 -6.09 4.06 -1.98
N CYS A 177 -6.77 4.68 -2.96
CA CYS A 177 -6.11 5.19 -4.17
C CYS A 177 -5.01 6.21 -3.81
N TRP A 178 -5.33 7.21 -2.97
CA TRP A 178 -4.32 8.19 -2.54
C TRP A 178 -3.19 7.55 -1.73
N MET A 179 -3.48 6.54 -0.90
CA MET A 179 -2.45 5.81 -0.18
C MET A 179 -1.50 5.05 -1.11
N ASN A 180 -2.04 4.36 -2.12
CA ASN A 180 -1.24 3.62 -3.10
C ASN A 180 -0.35 4.56 -3.92
N ALA A 181 -0.87 5.73 -4.28
CA ALA A 181 -0.08 6.78 -4.91
C ALA A 181 1.02 7.27 -3.96
N LEU A 182 0.69 7.65 -2.72
CA LEU A 182 1.68 8.07 -1.73
C LEU A 182 2.81 7.03 -1.58
N TYR A 183 2.49 5.74 -1.43
CA TYR A 183 3.49 4.68 -1.32
C TYR A 183 4.39 4.54 -2.54
N SER A 184 3.83 4.68 -3.74
CA SER A 184 4.57 4.55 -4.98
C SER A 184 5.52 5.72 -5.21
N PHE A 185 5.05 6.94 -4.93
CA PHE A 185 5.82 8.17 -5.12
C PHE A 185 6.79 8.48 -3.98
N GLU A 186 6.59 7.90 -2.79
CA GLU A 186 7.41 8.21 -1.63
C GLU A 186 8.91 8.00 -1.88
N SER A 187 9.26 6.90 -2.57
CA SER A 187 10.66 6.57 -2.82
C SER A 187 11.33 7.61 -3.72
N VAL A 188 10.68 7.99 -4.83
CA VAL A 188 11.22 9.00 -5.76
C VAL A 188 11.35 10.37 -5.09
N TRP A 189 10.34 10.80 -4.33
CA TRP A 189 10.38 12.08 -3.62
C TRP A 189 11.40 12.11 -2.47
N THR A 190 11.62 10.97 -1.79
CA THR A 190 12.67 10.86 -0.77
C THR A 190 14.04 11.00 -1.41
N MET A 191 14.28 10.35 -2.56
CA MET A 191 15.55 10.45 -3.28
C MET A 191 15.79 11.83 -3.90
N GLN A 192 14.72 12.61 -4.12
CA GLN A 192 14.78 14.03 -4.49
C GLN A 192 14.93 14.98 -3.29
N GLY A 193 14.89 14.47 -2.05
CA GLY A 193 15.03 15.28 -0.85
C GLY A 193 13.81 16.14 -0.49
N LEU A 194 12.62 15.83 -1.00
CA LEU A 194 11.40 16.55 -0.61
C LEU A 194 11.05 16.20 0.85
N ASP A 195 10.74 17.19 1.68
CA ASP A 195 10.24 16.92 3.04
C ASP A 195 8.84 16.27 3.02
N LEU A 196 8.53 15.43 4.01
CA LEU A 196 7.22 14.76 4.10
C LEU A 196 6.02 15.73 3.96
N GLN A 197 6.07 16.90 4.60
CA GLN A 197 4.98 17.88 4.53
C GLN A 197 4.74 18.37 3.10
N LYS A 198 5.81 18.55 2.31
CA LYS A 198 5.72 18.94 0.90
C LYS A 198 5.09 17.81 0.08
N ARG A 199 5.47 16.54 0.35
CA ARG A 199 4.90 15.36 -0.32
C ARG A 199 3.39 15.22 -0.06
N LEU A 200 2.95 15.38 1.19
CA LEU A 200 1.52 15.36 1.53
C LEU A 200 0.78 16.51 0.86
N LEU A 201 1.34 17.73 0.90
CA LEU A 201 0.74 18.90 0.27
C LEU A 201 0.64 18.76 -1.25
N LEU A 202 1.62 18.12 -1.89
CA LEU A 202 1.61 17.85 -3.32
C LEU A 202 0.41 16.98 -3.69
N ILE A 203 0.15 15.92 -2.91
CA ILE A 203 -1.04 15.07 -3.06
C ILE A 203 -2.33 15.86 -2.84
N GLU A 204 -2.42 16.68 -1.79
CA GLU A 204 -3.63 17.47 -1.51
C GLU A 204 -3.96 18.51 -2.59
N ARG A 205 -2.94 19.02 -3.29
CA ARG A 205 -3.10 20.00 -4.38
C ARG A 205 -3.41 19.34 -5.72
N HIS A 206 -2.85 18.17 -6.00
CA HIS A 206 -3.03 17.43 -7.26
C HIS A 206 -3.82 16.13 -7.02
N TRP A 207 -4.76 16.16 -6.07
CA TRP A 207 -5.50 14.98 -5.62
C TRP A 207 -6.17 14.20 -6.76
N PRO A 208 -6.69 14.81 -7.85
CA PRO A 208 -7.30 14.03 -8.92
C PRO A 208 -6.28 13.14 -9.62
N TYR A 209 -5.08 13.66 -9.89
CA TYR A 209 -3.99 12.89 -10.49
C TYR A 209 -3.60 11.70 -9.62
N PHE A 210 -3.34 11.93 -8.33
CA PHE A 210 -2.92 10.84 -7.44
C PHE A 210 -4.04 9.83 -7.18
N MET A 211 -5.30 10.27 -7.17
CA MET A 211 -6.45 9.37 -7.17
C MET A 211 -6.45 8.47 -8.42
N GLY A 212 -6.22 9.08 -9.60
CA GLY A 212 -6.12 8.37 -10.87
C GLY A 212 -4.99 7.35 -10.89
N PHE A 213 -3.79 7.77 -10.48
CA PHE A 213 -2.61 6.91 -10.42
C PHE A 213 -2.82 5.70 -9.51
N GLY A 214 -3.45 5.89 -8.35
CA GLY A 214 -3.72 4.79 -7.42
C GLY A 214 -4.88 3.87 -7.83
N THR A 215 -5.75 4.30 -8.76
CA THR A 215 -6.98 3.56 -9.09
C THR A 215 -6.72 2.17 -9.67
N PRO A 216 -5.84 1.98 -10.68
CA PRO A 216 -5.63 0.65 -11.26
C PRO A 216 -5.23 -0.41 -10.23
N VAL A 217 -4.26 -0.07 -9.36
CA VAL A 217 -3.78 -0.99 -8.33
C VAL A 217 -4.81 -1.19 -7.21
N ALA A 218 -5.54 -0.13 -6.82
CA ALA A 218 -6.61 -0.25 -5.83
C ALA A 218 -7.73 -1.19 -6.31
N LEU A 219 -8.17 -1.05 -7.57
CA LEU A 219 -9.22 -1.89 -8.14
C LEU A 219 -8.75 -3.35 -8.26
N VAL A 220 -7.59 -3.60 -8.86
CA VAL A 220 -7.10 -4.98 -9.07
C VAL A 220 -6.92 -5.72 -7.74
N SER A 221 -6.46 -5.04 -6.68
CA SER A 221 -6.32 -5.63 -5.35
C SER A 221 -7.65 -5.81 -4.61
N SER A 222 -8.67 -4.98 -4.88
CA SER A 222 -9.97 -5.03 -4.19
C SER A 222 -10.93 -6.09 -4.74
N PHE A 223 -10.64 -6.67 -5.91
CA PHE A 223 -11.45 -7.78 -6.48
C PHE A 223 -11.36 -9.08 -5.68
N TRP A 224 -10.35 -9.22 -4.82
CA TRP A 224 -10.04 -10.46 -4.12
C TRP A 224 -10.35 -10.34 -2.63
N SER A 225 -10.33 -11.48 -1.92
CA SER A 225 -10.33 -11.45 -0.44
C SER A 225 -9.14 -10.63 0.06
N THR A 226 -9.25 -10.00 1.23
CA THR A 226 -8.21 -9.11 1.77
C THR A 226 -6.81 -9.71 1.70
N PHE A 227 -6.68 -11.00 2.03
CA PHE A 227 -5.41 -11.71 1.99
C PHE A 227 -4.82 -11.80 0.56
N ILE A 228 -5.63 -12.22 -0.42
CA ILE A 228 -5.19 -12.32 -1.82
C ILE A 228 -4.94 -10.92 -2.38
N GLY A 229 -5.76 -9.93 -2.00
CA GLY A 229 -5.62 -8.53 -2.42
C GLY A 229 -4.29 -7.91 -2.01
N LEU A 230 -3.83 -8.18 -0.78
CA LEU A 230 -2.48 -7.78 -0.31
C LEU A 230 -1.37 -8.41 -1.16
N GLY A 231 -1.59 -9.63 -1.62
CA GLY A 231 -0.68 -10.32 -2.51
C GLY A 231 -0.61 -9.77 -3.91
N VAL A 232 -1.78 -9.51 -4.49
CA VAL A 232 -1.90 -8.86 -5.80
C VAL A 232 -1.27 -7.48 -5.74
N PHE A 233 -1.51 -6.72 -4.66
CA PHE A 233 -0.82 -5.45 -4.41
C PHE A 233 0.69 -5.65 -4.43
N ALA A 234 1.20 -6.62 -3.66
CA ALA A 234 2.63 -6.86 -3.56
C ALA A 234 3.29 -7.24 -4.90
N VAL A 235 2.56 -7.94 -5.77
CA VAL A 235 3.00 -8.29 -7.13
C VAL A 235 2.99 -7.08 -8.07
N CYS A 236 1.99 -6.20 -7.97
CA CYS A 236 1.86 -5.01 -8.80
C CYS A 236 2.82 -3.88 -8.39
N PHE A 237 3.11 -3.77 -7.09
CA PHE A 237 3.81 -2.61 -6.52
C PHE A 237 5.20 -2.32 -7.12
N PRO A 238 6.05 -3.31 -7.49
CA PRO A 238 7.28 -3.07 -8.26
C PRO A 238 7.08 -2.23 -9.53
N ALA A 239 6.00 -2.49 -10.27
CA ALA A 239 5.68 -1.73 -11.48
C ALA A 239 5.25 -0.30 -11.12
N CYS A 240 4.43 -0.15 -10.07
CA CYS A 240 3.99 1.15 -9.57
C CYS A 240 5.15 2.06 -9.14
N LEU A 241 6.19 1.51 -8.50
CA LEU A 241 7.40 2.27 -8.12
C LEU A 241 8.13 2.82 -9.36
N ILE A 242 8.28 2.00 -10.40
CA ILE A 242 8.93 2.40 -11.64
C ILE A 242 8.07 3.45 -12.37
N GLN A 243 6.76 3.22 -12.43
CA GLN A 243 5.81 4.16 -13.04
C GLN A 243 5.83 5.52 -12.33
N ALA A 244 5.77 5.53 -10.99
CA ALA A 244 5.86 6.77 -10.21
C ALA A 244 7.17 7.51 -10.50
N THR A 245 8.29 6.79 -10.59
CA THR A 245 9.61 7.38 -10.92
C THR A 245 9.63 8.05 -12.29
N CYS A 246 8.94 7.47 -13.29
CA CYS A 246 8.96 7.93 -14.69
C CYS A 246 7.75 8.79 -15.08
N SER A 247 6.82 8.99 -14.16
CA SER A 247 5.60 9.77 -14.36
C SER A 247 5.86 11.27 -14.31
N THR A 248 4.82 12.07 -14.59
CA THR A 248 4.86 13.53 -14.51
C THR A 248 5.39 14.02 -13.16
N PHE A 249 4.77 13.62 -12.04
CA PHE A 249 5.17 14.05 -10.68
C PHE A 249 6.39 13.30 -10.12
N GLY A 250 6.97 12.40 -10.92
CA GLY A 250 8.25 11.76 -10.62
C GLY A 250 9.45 12.61 -11.01
N ARG A 251 9.27 13.67 -11.81
CA ARG A 251 10.36 14.51 -12.29
C ARG A 251 10.76 15.58 -11.27
N PRO A 252 12.05 15.91 -11.14
CA PRO A 252 12.51 16.97 -10.23
C PRO A 252 11.87 18.33 -10.56
N ASP A 253 11.85 18.69 -11.85
CA ASP A 253 11.46 20.03 -12.30
C ASP A 253 9.97 20.35 -12.06
N THR A 254 9.10 19.33 -12.15
CA THR A 254 7.66 19.48 -11.93
C THR A 254 7.32 19.77 -10.47
N VAL A 255 8.16 19.35 -9.52
CA VAL A 255 7.90 19.58 -8.09
C VAL A 255 8.04 21.06 -7.73
N ASP A 256 8.96 21.78 -8.38
CA ASP A 256 9.23 23.19 -8.07
C ASP A 256 8.33 24.16 -8.87
N GLU A 257 8.01 23.85 -10.14
CA GLU A 257 7.14 24.71 -10.97
C GLU A 257 5.63 24.55 -10.63
N GLU A 258 5.14 23.33 -10.38
CA GLU A 258 3.70 23.06 -10.25
C GLU A 258 3.12 23.39 -8.86
N VAL A 259 3.95 23.77 -7.88
CA VAL A 259 3.49 24.38 -6.62
C VAL A 259 2.72 25.69 -6.87
N THR A 260 2.72 26.24 -8.08
CA THR A 260 2.11 27.54 -8.40
C THR A 260 0.86 27.52 -9.30
N GLY A 261 0.39 26.39 -9.84
CA GLY A 261 -0.44 26.47 -11.07
C GLY A 261 -1.69 25.60 -11.28
N LEU A 262 -2.21 24.82 -10.31
CA LEU A 262 -3.45 24.05 -10.57
C LEU A 262 -4.76 24.78 -10.20
N PRO A 263 -5.83 24.64 -11.01
CA PRO A 263 -7.15 25.21 -10.75
C PRO A 263 -7.99 24.44 -9.71
N ALA A 264 -7.54 23.27 -9.22
CA ALA A 264 -8.32 22.48 -8.28
C ALA A 264 -8.20 22.98 -6.82
N PRO A 265 -9.32 23.08 -6.07
CA PRO A 265 -9.25 23.44 -4.68
C PRO A 265 -8.52 22.33 -3.91
N ARG A 266 -7.63 22.74 -3.03
CA ARG A 266 -6.89 21.84 -2.14
C ARG A 266 -7.88 21.00 -1.33
N LEU A 267 -7.70 19.67 -1.38
CA LEU A 267 -8.47 18.75 -0.55
C LEU A 267 -7.60 18.33 0.65
N PRO A 268 -8.01 18.61 1.91
CA PRO A 268 -7.19 18.34 3.10
C PRO A 268 -7.23 16.85 3.51
N ILE A 269 -6.73 15.97 2.63
CA ILE A 269 -6.79 14.51 2.73
C ILE A 269 -6.11 13.99 4.01
N PHE A 270 -4.97 14.56 4.39
CA PHE A 270 -4.17 14.06 5.52
C PHE A 270 -4.40 14.85 6.81
N ARG A 271 -5.39 15.74 6.85
CA ARG A 271 -5.59 16.66 7.98
C ARG A 271 -5.94 15.94 9.27
N LEU A 272 -6.74 14.89 9.21
CA LEU A 272 -7.12 14.14 10.40
C LEU A 272 -5.95 13.30 10.91
N SER A 273 -5.26 12.61 10.00
CA SER A 273 -4.15 11.72 10.35
C SER A 273 -2.95 12.47 10.90
N THR A 274 -2.62 13.63 10.33
CA THR A 274 -1.59 14.54 10.86
C THR A 274 -1.97 15.07 12.25
N ARG A 275 -3.22 15.50 12.46
CA ARG A 275 -3.68 15.96 13.79
C ARG A 275 -3.57 14.89 14.86
N CYS A 276 -3.96 13.65 14.55
CA CYS A 276 -3.82 12.52 15.46
C CYS A 276 -2.35 12.21 15.75
N SER A 277 -1.49 12.25 14.72
CA SER A 277 -0.05 12.04 14.85
C SER A 277 0.60 13.11 15.73
N ASP A 278 0.25 14.37 15.53
CA ASP A 278 0.71 15.50 16.34
C ASP A 278 0.22 15.43 17.79
N ALA A 279 -0.99 14.91 18.01
CA ALA A 279 -1.51 14.68 19.36
C ALA A 279 -0.69 13.61 20.10
N VAL A 280 -0.36 12.50 19.43
CA VAL A 280 0.50 11.44 20.00
C VAL A 280 1.89 11.98 20.33
N LEU A 281 2.53 12.70 19.40
CA LEU A 281 3.87 13.25 19.63
C LEU A 281 3.91 14.27 20.77
N ARG A 282 2.90 15.13 20.88
CA ARG A 282 2.78 16.06 22.03
C ARG A 282 2.66 15.30 23.34
N GLY A 283 1.79 14.30 23.41
CA GLY A 283 1.66 13.47 24.61
C GLY A 283 2.95 12.76 25.03
N VAL A 284 3.71 12.22 24.06
CA VAL A 284 5.03 11.61 24.35
C VAL A 284 6.02 12.66 24.89
N ASN A 285 6.09 13.83 24.25
CA ASN A 285 6.98 14.91 24.69
C ASN A 285 6.64 15.44 26.09
N ASP A 286 5.36 15.54 26.43
CA ASP A 286 4.90 15.95 27.75
C ASP A 286 5.33 14.95 28.83
N VAL A 287 5.21 13.64 28.56
CA VAL A 287 5.64 12.57 29.48
C VAL A 287 7.16 12.57 29.66
N VAL A 288 7.92 12.71 28.57
CA VAL A 288 9.40 12.77 28.63
C VAL A 288 9.85 14.01 29.41
N SER A 289 9.22 15.16 29.16
CA SER A 289 9.52 16.41 29.87
C SER A 289 9.18 16.34 31.36
N ALA A 290 8.08 15.69 31.72
CA ALA A 290 7.70 15.46 33.12
C ALA A 290 8.70 14.54 33.85
N LYS A 291 9.23 13.51 33.18
CA LYS A 291 10.27 12.64 33.75
C LYS A 291 11.60 13.35 33.95
N LYS A 292 11.98 14.27 33.06
CA LYS A 292 13.25 15.03 33.17
C LYS A 292 13.23 16.10 34.28
N ARG A 293 12.04 16.46 34.78
CA ARG A 293 11.85 17.43 35.88
C ARG A 293 11.78 16.77 37.27
N ARG A 294 11.76 15.43 37.35
CA ARG A 294 11.86 14.66 38.60
C ARG A 294 13.28 14.15 38.76
#